data_AF-A0AAW0TFH6-F1
#
_entry.id   AF-A0AAW0TFH6-F1
#
_cell.length_a   1.000
_cell.length_b   1.000
_cell.length_c   1.000
_cell.angle_alpha   90.00
_cell.angle_beta   90.00
_cell.angle_gamma   90.00
#
_symmetry.space_group_name_H-M   'P 1'
#
loop_
_entity.id
_entity.type
_entity.pdbx_description
1 polymer ?
#
loop_
_entity_poly.entity_id
_entity_poly.type
_entity_poly.pdbx_seq_one_letter_code
_entity_poly.pdbx_strand_id
1 'polypeptide(L)'
;MVLCGMRAAASLAVAVAAALLSLAAADSSPSEFELPSNSTVINGGPIVTGFSCDGLPYGYYADVNNGCRIFHVCYPYLDADQFLRTRMFSFICGLGAVFNQEALVCDHAEHSIPCEDSPNYYDSSNGYFGQTEINFRE
;
A
#
# COMPACT_ATOMS: atom_id res chain seq x y z
N MET A 1 14.07 -38.65 -52.85
CA MET A 1 14.26 -39.44 -51.63
C MET A 1 15.19 -38.65 -50.71
N VAL A 2 14.60 -38.07 -49.67
CA VAL A 2 15.15 -37.48 -48.43
C VAL A 2 16.49 -36.73 -48.50
N LEU A 3 16.45 -35.41 -48.28
CA LEU A 3 17.56 -34.69 -47.66
C LEU A 3 17.07 -33.69 -46.61
N CYS A 4 17.61 -33.90 -45.41
CA CYS A 4 17.96 -32.95 -44.37
C CYS A 4 16.84 -32.19 -43.62
N GLY A 5 16.78 -32.47 -42.32
CA GLY A 5 15.86 -31.86 -41.38
C GLY A 5 16.27 -30.46 -40.93
N MET A 6 15.26 -29.63 -40.72
CA MET A 6 15.38 -28.37 -39.99
C MET A 6 15.07 -28.64 -38.52
N ARG A 7 16.12 -28.65 -37.68
CA ARG A 7 15.98 -28.64 -36.23
C ARG A 7 15.51 -27.27 -35.75
N ALA A 8 14.62 -27.31 -34.77
CA ALA A 8 13.94 -26.19 -34.13
C ALA A 8 14.88 -25.02 -33.75
N ALA A 9 14.55 -23.83 -34.22
CA ALA A 9 15.12 -22.56 -33.76
C ALA A 9 13.99 -21.67 -33.24
N ALA A 10 13.36 -22.08 -32.13
CA ALA A 10 12.29 -21.33 -31.48
C ALA A 10 12.39 -21.49 -29.97
N SER A 11 13.48 -21.00 -29.35
CA SER A 11 13.65 -21.25 -27.91
C SER A 11 14.50 -20.27 -27.10
N LEU A 12 14.93 -19.12 -27.64
CA LEU A 12 15.70 -18.14 -26.83
C LEU A 12 15.06 -16.76 -26.70
N ALA A 13 14.34 -16.27 -27.71
CA ALA A 13 13.75 -14.92 -27.67
C ALA A 13 12.58 -14.78 -26.67
N VAL A 14 11.81 -15.85 -26.42
CA VAL A 14 10.63 -15.79 -25.54
C VAL A 14 11.02 -15.72 -24.05
N ALA A 15 12.13 -16.36 -23.65
CA ALA A 15 12.55 -16.39 -22.26
C ALA A 15 13.07 -15.03 -21.75
N VAL A 16 13.68 -14.22 -22.63
CA VAL A 16 14.24 -12.91 -22.26
C VAL A 16 13.13 -11.88 -22.02
N ALA A 17 12.01 -11.95 -22.75
CA ALA A 17 10.88 -11.04 -22.57
C ALA A 17 10.15 -11.25 -21.23
N ALA A 18 10.05 -12.50 -20.75
CA ALA A 18 9.40 -12.80 -19.48
C ALA A 18 10.18 -12.29 -18.26
N ALA A 19 11.51 -12.18 -18.36
CA ALA A 19 12.37 -11.73 -17.25
C ALA A 19 12.35 -10.21 -17.01
N LEU A 20 11.81 -9.42 -17.95
CA LEU A 20 11.76 -7.95 -17.84
C LEU A 20 10.49 -7.43 -17.14
N LEU A 21 9.54 -8.29 -16.80
CA LEU A 21 8.23 -7.91 -16.25
C LEU A 21 8.21 -7.71 -14.71
N SER A 22 9.28 -8.04 -13.98
CA SER A 22 9.23 -8.16 -12.51
C SER A 22 9.97 -7.07 -11.72
N LEU A 23 10.29 -5.92 -12.31
CA LEU A 23 10.99 -4.82 -11.60
C LEU A 23 10.08 -3.70 -11.10
N ALA A 24 8.75 -3.83 -11.22
CA ALA A 24 7.84 -2.87 -10.59
C ALA A 24 7.68 -3.20 -9.10
N ALA A 25 7.81 -2.19 -8.23
CA ALA A 25 7.33 -2.31 -6.86
C ALA A 25 5.83 -2.65 -6.90
N ALA A 26 5.42 -3.71 -6.21
CA ALA A 26 4.01 -4.08 -6.12
C ALA A 26 3.26 -3.09 -5.22
N ASP A 27 2.01 -2.81 -5.58
CA ASP A 27 1.06 -2.14 -4.68
C ASP A 27 0.60 -3.15 -3.63
N SER A 28 0.25 -2.69 -2.43
CA SER A 28 -0.40 -3.55 -1.45
C SER A 28 -1.82 -3.93 -1.89
N SER A 29 -2.31 -5.06 -1.38
CA SER A 29 -3.68 -5.54 -1.56
C SER A 29 -4.29 -5.99 -0.23
N PRO A 30 -5.61 -6.15 -0.12
CA PRO A 30 -6.23 -6.68 1.10
C PRO A 30 -5.72 -8.07 1.50
N SER A 31 -5.20 -8.85 0.55
CA SER A 31 -4.61 -10.18 0.80
C SER A 31 -3.12 -10.14 1.15
N GLU A 32 -2.39 -9.10 0.73
CA GLU A 32 -0.94 -9.04 0.83
C GLU A 32 -0.47 -7.59 1.02
N PHE A 33 0.09 -7.32 2.20
CA PHE A 33 0.68 -6.03 2.52
C PHE A 33 2.17 -6.04 2.13
N GLU A 34 2.54 -5.14 1.23
CA GLU A 34 3.93 -4.98 0.77
C GLU A 34 4.73 -4.21 1.83
N LEU A 35 5.31 -4.96 2.77
CA LEU A 35 6.05 -4.43 3.92
C LEU A 35 7.52 -4.87 3.90
N PRO A 36 8.42 -4.17 4.61
CA PRO A 36 9.81 -4.59 4.76
C PRO A 36 9.94 -6.02 5.31
N SER A 37 11.05 -6.69 4.98
CA SER A 37 11.36 -8.00 5.56
C SER A 37 11.39 -7.94 7.10
N ASN A 38 10.93 -9.02 7.76
CA ASN A 38 10.85 -9.14 9.22
C ASN A 38 9.89 -8.13 9.90
N SER A 39 8.90 -7.59 9.18
CA SER A 39 7.89 -6.69 9.77
C SER A 39 7.08 -7.30 10.92
N THR A 40 6.94 -8.63 10.98
CA THR A 40 6.30 -9.32 12.12
C THR A 40 7.02 -9.09 13.45
N VAL A 41 8.33 -8.85 13.43
CA VAL A 41 9.11 -8.51 14.63
C VAL A 41 8.73 -7.12 15.13
N ILE A 42 8.61 -6.16 14.22
CA ILE A 42 8.22 -4.78 14.54
C ILE A 42 6.76 -4.72 14.96
N ASN A 43 5.90 -5.51 14.33
CA ASN A 43 4.48 -5.64 14.68
C ASN A 43 4.25 -6.39 15.99
N GLY A 44 5.28 -7.03 16.57
CA GLY A 44 5.13 -7.83 17.80
C GLY A 44 4.29 -9.11 17.60
N GLY A 45 4.14 -9.60 16.38
CA GLY A 45 3.31 -10.77 16.07
C GLY A 45 2.98 -10.91 14.57
N PRO A 46 2.14 -11.90 14.21
CA PRO A 46 1.62 -12.06 12.86
C PRO A 46 0.91 -10.78 12.39
N ILE A 47 1.06 -10.46 11.10
CA ILE A 47 0.35 -9.34 10.47
C ILE A 47 -1.06 -9.81 10.09
N VAL A 48 -2.07 -9.04 10.48
CA VAL A 48 -3.46 -9.28 10.12
C VAL A 48 -3.77 -8.53 8.83
N THR A 49 -3.96 -9.25 7.72
CA THR A 49 -4.37 -8.62 6.44
C THR A 49 -5.88 -8.44 6.37
N GLY A 50 -6.37 -7.72 5.36
CA GLY A 50 -7.81 -7.53 5.11
C GLY A 50 -8.26 -6.07 5.05
N PHE A 51 -7.40 -5.11 5.37
CA PHE A 51 -7.68 -3.70 5.11
C PHE A 51 -7.91 -3.47 3.60
N SER A 52 -8.92 -2.67 3.24
CA SER A 52 -9.21 -2.30 1.87
C SER A 52 -9.47 -0.80 1.76
N CYS A 53 -9.01 -0.22 0.65
CA CYS A 53 -9.32 1.15 0.27
C CYS A 53 -10.72 1.31 -0.36
N ASP A 54 -11.50 0.24 -0.48
CA ASP A 54 -12.83 0.29 -1.06
C ASP A 54 -13.75 1.22 -0.27
N GLY A 55 -14.31 2.23 -0.94
CA GLY A 55 -15.18 3.22 -0.33
C GLY A 55 -14.46 4.29 0.51
N LEU A 56 -13.13 4.24 0.59
CA LEU A 56 -12.34 5.24 1.30
C LEU A 56 -11.84 6.34 0.34
N PRO A 57 -11.94 7.64 0.71
CA PRO A 57 -11.38 8.72 -0.08
C PRO A 57 -9.85 8.70 -0.10
N TYR A 58 -9.23 9.62 -0.85
CA TYR A 58 -7.78 9.79 -0.76
C TYR A 58 -7.40 10.11 0.70
N GLY A 59 -6.51 9.31 1.28
CA GLY A 59 -6.06 9.55 2.63
C GLY A 59 -5.14 8.48 3.17
N TYR A 60 -4.81 8.65 4.44
CA TYR A 60 -4.00 7.76 5.26
C TYR A 60 -4.93 7.14 6.31
N TYR A 61 -4.77 5.84 6.57
CA TYR A 61 -5.70 5.07 7.37
C TYR A 61 -4.94 4.15 8.32
N ALA A 62 -5.13 4.35 9.62
CA ALA A 62 -4.60 3.51 10.67
C ALA A 62 -5.20 2.10 10.59
N ASP A 63 -4.35 1.08 10.64
CA ASP A 63 -4.80 -0.31 10.70
C ASP A 63 -5.04 -0.75 12.15
N VAL A 64 -6.30 -0.64 12.57
CA VAL A 64 -6.73 -1.04 13.91
C VAL A 64 -6.52 -2.52 14.19
N ASN A 65 -6.53 -3.39 13.17
CA ASN A 65 -6.33 -4.83 13.34
C ASN A 65 -4.88 -5.20 13.66
N ASN A 66 -3.94 -4.31 13.33
CA ASN A 66 -2.52 -4.44 13.69
C ASN A 66 -2.12 -3.47 14.82
N GLY A 67 -3.08 -2.97 15.60
CA GLY A 67 -2.83 -2.06 16.72
C GLY A 67 -2.18 -0.74 16.28
N CYS A 68 -2.54 -0.27 15.09
CA CYS A 68 -2.05 0.97 14.48
C CYS A 68 -0.53 1.02 14.26
N ARG A 69 0.18 -0.09 14.42
CA ARG A 69 1.60 -0.18 14.02
C ARG A 69 1.76 -0.18 12.51
N ILE A 70 0.70 -0.56 11.79
CA ILE A 70 0.60 -0.47 10.33
C ILE A 70 -0.41 0.63 9.99
N PHE A 71 -0.18 1.33 8.89
CA PHE A 71 -1.13 2.22 8.27
C PHE A 71 -1.09 2.08 6.76
N HIS A 72 -2.17 2.52 6.11
CA HIS A 72 -2.34 2.40 4.67
C HIS A 72 -2.55 3.76 4.02
N VAL A 73 -2.09 3.93 2.79
CA VAL A 73 -2.41 5.09 1.95
C VAL A 73 -3.27 4.62 0.80
N CYS A 74 -4.47 5.21 0.69
CA CYS A 74 -5.38 4.97 -0.42
C CYS A 74 -5.22 6.10 -1.44
N TYR A 75 -4.52 5.84 -2.53
CA TYR A 75 -4.18 6.85 -3.53
C TYR A 75 -5.03 6.69 -4.81
N PRO A 76 -5.91 7.65 -5.15
CA PRO A 76 -6.67 7.58 -6.38
C PRO A 76 -5.79 7.89 -7.60
N TYR A 77 -5.98 7.14 -8.68
CA TYR A 77 -5.33 7.37 -9.96
C TYR A 77 -6.27 7.00 -11.12
N LEU A 78 -6.01 7.59 -12.29
CA LEU A 78 -6.65 7.17 -13.53
C LEU A 78 -5.80 6.09 -14.19
N ASP A 79 -6.40 4.94 -14.48
CA ASP A 79 -5.73 3.91 -15.27
C ASP A 79 -5.64 4.29 -16.76
N ALA A 80 -5.06 3.41 -17.58
CA ALA A 80 -4.87 3.66 -19.00
C ALA A 80 -6.18 3.94 -19.74
N ASP A 81 -7.30 3.40 -19.24
CA ASP A 81 -8.64 3.54 -19.80
C ASP A 81 -9.42 4.72 -19.19
N GLN A 82 -8.76 5.56 -18.38
CA GLN A 82 -9.35 6.70 -17.68
C GLN A 82 -10.42 6.30 -16.65
N PHE A 83 -10.38 5.07 -16.14
CA PHE A 83 -11.19 4.71 -14.98
C PHE A 83 -10.48 5.13 -13.69
N LEU A 84 -11.25 5.70 -12.77
CA LEU A 84 -10.76 6.01 -11.43
C LEU A 84 -10.55 4.69 -10.67
N ARG A 85 -9.30 4.46 -10.27
CA ARG A 85 -8.85 3.31 -9.49
C ARG A 85 -8.13 3.81 -8.26
N THR A 86 -7.99 2.95 -7.25
CA THR A 86 -7.27 3.27 -6.02
C THR A 86 -6.10 2.32 -5.87
N ARG A 87 -4.89 2.84 -5.69
CA ARG A 87 -3.75 2.07 -5.20
C ARG A 87 -3.77 2.06 -3.69
N MET A 88 -3.39 0.93 -3.12
CA MET A 88 -3.17 0.80 -1.70
C MET A 88 -1.68 0.63 -1.44
N PHE A 89 -1.14 1.41 -0.53
CA PHE A 89 0.22 1.23 -0.03
C PHE A 89 0.14 0.96 1.46
N SER A 90 0.93 0.01 1.96
CA SER A 90 0.99 -0.31 3.39
C SER A 90 2.35 0.07 3.94
N PHE A 91 2.35 0.62 5.15
CA PHE A 91 3.54 1.07 5.84
C PHE A 91 3.51 0.56 7.28
N ILE A 92 4.68 0.33 7.85
CA ILE A 92 4.84 -0.04 9.25
C ILE A 92 5.63 1.06 9.98
N CYS A 93 5.11 1.51 11.12
CA CYS A 93 5.81 2.43 11.99
C CYS A 93 7.06 1.78 12.59
N GLY A 94 8.00 2.61 13.07
CA GLY A 94 9.19 2.12 13.77
C GLY A 94 8.84 1.34 15.05
N LEU A 95 9.82 0.58 15.56
CA LEU A 95 9.65 -0.22 16.77
C LEU A 95 9.18 0.66 17.94
N GLY A 96 8.03 0.32 18.53
CA GLY A 96 7.44 1.04 19.66
C GLY A 96 6.61 2.28 19.31
N ALA A 97 6.47 2.62 18.03
CA ALA A 97 5.58 3.68 17.56
C ALA A 97 4.26 3.11 17.00
N VAL A 98 3.23 3.95 17.02
CA VAL A 98 1.92 3.71 16.41
C VAL A 98 1.55 4.89 15.53
N PHE A 99 0.73 4.65 14.51
CA PHE A 99 0.23 5.69 13.63
C PHE A 99 -0.87 6.48 14.35
N ASN A 100 -0.61 7.76 14.59
CA ASN A 100 -1.60 8.70 15.08
C ASN A 100 -2.44 9.19 13.88
N GLN A 101 -3.69 8.72 13.80
CA GLN A 101 -4.59 9.07 12.71
C GLN A 101 -4.96 10.56 12.69
N GLU A 102 -5.08 11.22 13.85
CA GLU A 102 -5.40 12.65 13.91
C GLU A 102 -4.27 13.51 13.32
N ALA A 103 -3.03 13.18 13.67
CA ALA A 103 -1.84 13.92 13.28
C ALA A 103 -1.16 13.40 12.00
N LEU A 104 -1.60 12.26 11.47
CA LEU A 104 -1.07 11.60 10.27
C LEU A 104 0.43 11.29 10.33
N VAL A 105 0.91 10.87 11.50
CA VAL A 105 2.33 10.61 11.77
C VAL A 105 2.49 9.37 12.66
N CYS A 106 3.59 8.63 12.51
CA CYS A 106 3.98 7.64 13.50
C CYS A 106 4.59 8.34 14.72
N ASP A 107 4.01 8.15 15.90
CA ASP A 107 4.48 8.71 17.16
C ASP A 107 4.47 7.63 18.26
N HIS A 108 5.01 7.96 19.42
CA HIS A 108 4.86 7.15 20.62
C HIS A 108 3.39 7.05 21.02
N ALA A 109 2.99 5.89 21.53
CA ALA A 109 1.60 5.63 21.91
C ALA A 109 1.08 6.61 22.99
N GLU A 110 1.96 7.13 23.85
CA GLU A 110 1.63 8.13 24.88
C GLU A 110 1.31 9.54 24.33
N HIS A 111 1.72 9.83 23.09
CA HIS A 111 1.41 11.07 22.37
C HIS A 111 0.38 10.86 21.26
N SER A 112 -0.16 9.65 21.15
CA SER A 112 -1.13 9.28 20.13
C SER A 112 -2.52 9.13 20.73
N ILE A 113 -3.53 9.35 19.89
CA ILE A 113 -4.90 8.94 20.23
C ILE A 113 -4.97 7.42 20.43
N PRO A 114 -5.95 6.89 21.20
CA PRO A 114 -6.19 5.46 21.27
C PRO A 114 -6.39 4.87 19.87
N CYS A 115 -5.77 3.71 19.61
CA CYS A 115 -5.78 3.13 18.27
C CYS A 115 -7.22 2.84 17.79
N GLU A 116 -8.07 2.34 18.68
CA GLU A 116 -9.49 2.07 18.43
C GLU A 116 -10.29 3.32 18.05
N ASP A 117 -9.83 4.52 18.44
CA ASP A 117 -10.50 5.78 18.13
C ASP A 117 -10.08 6.33 16.76
N SER A 118 -9.04 5.75 16.12
CA SER A 118 -8.55 6.19 14.81
C SER A 118 -9.64 6.38 13.76
N PRO A 119 -10.62 5.47 13.58
CA PRO A 119 -11.68 5.65 12.58
C PRO A 119 -12.49 6.94 12.75
N ASN A 120 -12.59 7.49 13.97
CA ASN A 120 -13.29 8.75 14.23
C ASN A 120 -12.60 9.98 13.59
N TYR A 121 -11.32 9.83 13.22
CA TYR A 121 -10.51 10.90 12.64
C TYR A 121 -10.30 10.76 11.14
N TYR A 122 -10.80 9.70 10.50
CA TYR A 122 -10.60 9.48 9.05
C TYR A 122 -11.08 10.66 8.22
N ASP A 123 -12.26 11.21 8.51
CA ASP A 123 -12.81 12.34 7.74
C ASP A 123 -12.05 13.64 7.99
N SER A 124 -11.75 13.95 9.26
CA SER A 124 -11.13 15.22 9.63
C SER A 124 -9.66 15.30 9.22
N SER A 125 -8.90 14.22 9.40
CA SER A 125 -7.49 14.18 9.04
C SER A 125 -7.31 14.09 7.52
N ASN A 126 -8.17 13.33 6.83
CA ASN A 126 -7.99 13.08 5.39
C ASN A 126 -8.72 14.08 4.48
N GLY A 127 -9.60 14.93 5.00
CA GLY A 127 -10.41 15.86 4.20
C GLY A 127 -9.61 16.83 3.32
N TYR A 128 -8.32 17.04 3.63
CA TYR A 128 -7.40 17.90 2.89
C TYR A 128 -6.74 17.23 1.67
N PHE A 129 -6.74 15.90 1.58
CA PHE A 129 -6.09 15.21 0.47
C PHE A 129 -6.90 15.32 -0.83
N GLY A 130 -6.19 15.49 -1.96
CA GLY A 130 -6.80 15.58 -3.29
C GLY A 130 -7.51 16.90 -3.59
N GLN A 131 -7.47 17.86 -2.66
CA GLN A 131 -8.05 19.17 -2.85
C GLN A 131 -7.08 20.07 -3.62
N THR A 132 -7.52 20.62 -4.75
CA THR A 132 -6.71 21.53 -5.59
C THR A 132 -6.95 23.00 -5.28
N GLU A 133 -8.04 23.31 -4.58
CA GLU A 133 -8.54 24.68 -4.38
C GLU A 133 -8.21 25.28 -3.00
N ILE A 134 -7.70 24.47 -2.07
CA ILE A 134 -7.25 24.96 -0.76
C ILE A 134 -5.77 25.28 -0.81
N ASN A 135 -5.45 26.56 -0.59
CA ASN A 135 -4.10 27.06 -0.51
C ASN A 135 -3.59 26.91 0.94
N PHE A 136 -2.75 25.92 1.22
CA PHE A 136 -2.21 25.63 2.56
C PHE A 136 -1.31 26.74 3.15
N ARG A 137 -1.12 27.86 2.44
CA ARG A 137 -0.26 28.98 2.84
C ARG A 137 -1.03 30.27 3.11
N GLU A 138 -2.37 30.25 3.06
CA GLU A 138 -3.24 31.38 3.40
C GLU A 138 -4.14 31.06 4.59
#